data_AF-A0AAJ1THJ3-F1
#
_entry.id   AF-A0AAJ1THJ3-F1
#
_cell.length_a   1.000
_cell.length_b   1.000
_cell.length_c   1.000
_cell.angle_alpha   90.00
_cell.angle_beta   90.00
_cell.angle_gamma   90.00
#
_symmetry.space_group_name_H-M   'P 1'
#
loop_
_entity.id
_entity.type
_entity.pdbx_description
1 polymer ?
#
loop_
_entity_poly.entity_id
_entity_poly.type
_entity_poly.pdbx_seq_one_letter_code
_entity_poly.pdbx_strand_id
1 'polypeptide(L)'
;MDVTGEETLAQELLKDLRAAQAKLEAAREDAASLKVLLALRTHQHDLAWQDAQRLAAELESARSRATGLEAALAEARADVTAAEALAEAEERTEAVRAVLGAVLDSIGSRALDRRRFQEIIARAGREAPSDGPGAARHAVLLTEARRVLGISG
;
A
#
# COMPACT_ATOMS: atom_id res chain seq x y z
N MET A 1 -12.09 -88.30 48.50
CA MET A 1 -11.89 -88.34 47.03
C MET A 1 -12.71 -87.19 46.47
N ASP A 2 -12.13 -85.99 46.49
CA ASP A 2 -12.76 -84.73 46.04
C ASP A 2 -12.18 -84.28 44.69
N VAL A 3 -11.80 -85.27 43.88
CA VAL A 3 -11.01 -85.12 42.65
C VAL A 3 -11.83 -84.39 41.57
N THR A 4 -13.15 -84.56 41.58
CA THR A 4 -14.06 -83.93 40.63
C THR A 4 -14.22 -82.42 40.87
N GLY A 5 -14.20 -81.98 42.14
CA GLY A 5 -14.27 -80.55 42.47
C GLY A 5 -13.01 -79.80 42.06
N GLU A 6 -11.84 -80.41 42.32
CA GLU A 6 -10.54 -79.87 41.97
C GLU A 6 -10.32 -79.80 40.44
N GLU A 7 -10.78 -80.82 39.70
CA GLU A 7 -10.78 -80.80 38.22
C GLU A 7 -11.68 -79.71 37.63
N THR A 8 -12.89 -79.51 38.16
CA THR A 8 -13.78 -78.45 37.66
C THR A 8 -13.21 -77.05 37.89
N LEU A 9 -12.59 -76.81 39.05
CA LEU A 9 -11.99 -75.53 39.39
C LEU A 9 -10.75 -75.25 38.53
N ALA A 10 -9.92 -76.27 38.28
CA ALA A 10 -8.80 -76.15 37.34
C ALA A 10 -9.28 -75.82 35.92
N GLN A 11 -10.40 -76.39 35.48
CA GLN A 11 -10.97 -76.14 34.16
C GLN A 11 -11.57 -74.73 34.02
N GLU A 12 -12.23 -74.21 35.06
CA GLU A 12 -12.70 -72.82 35.11
C GLU A 12 -11.55 -71.82 35.08
N LEU A 13 -10.49 -72.05 35.88
CA LEU A 13 -9.31 -71.20 35.87
C LEU A 13 -8.62 -71.19 34.49
N LEU A 14 -8.53 -72.33 33.82
CA LEU A 14 -8.00 -72.41 32.45
C LEU A 14 -8.86 -71.64 31.45
N LYS A 15 -10.19 -71.66 31.61
CA LYS A 15 -11.12 -70.89 30.79
C LYS A 15 -10.94 -69.38 31.01
N ASP A 16 -10.85 -68.95 32.26
CA ASP A 16 -10.66 -67.54 32.60
C ASP A 16 -9.30 -67.01 32.15
N LEU A 17 -8.24 -67.83 32.29
CA LEU A 17 -6.91 -67.49 31.76
C LEU A 17 -6.92 -67.31 30.24
N ARG A 18 -7.60 -68.19 29.50
CA ARG A 18 -7.75 -68.04 28.04
C ARG A 18 -8.55 -66.80 27.67
N ALA A 19 -9.62 -66.51 28.42
CA ALA A 19 -10.42 -65.30 28.21
C ALA A 19 -9.62 -64.02 28.51
N ALA A 20 -8.82 -64.01 29.58
CA ALA A 20 -7.92 -62.92 29.91
C ALA A 20 -6.82 -62.74 28.85
N GLN A 21 -6.26 -63.84 28.34
CA GLN A 21 -5.29 -63.81 27.26
C GLN A 21 -5.88 -63.22 25.98
N ALA A 22 -7.10 -63.61 25.59
CA ALA A 22 -7.77 -63.05 24.42
C ALA A 22 -8.04 -61.53 24.58
N LYS A 23 -8.46 -61.10 25.76
CA LYS A 23 -8.65 -59.66 26.07
C LYS A 23 -7.33 -58.88 26.01
N LEU A 24 -6.23 -59.48 26.48
CA LEU A 24 -4.92 -58.85 26.43
C LEU A 24 -4.45 -58.66 24.99
N GLU A 25 -4.61 -59.66 24.13
CA GLU A 25 -4.22 -59.53 22.71
C GLU A 25 -5.09 -58.49 21.99
N ALA A 26 -6.41 -58.48 22.21
CA ALA A 26 -7.28 -57.44 21.67
C ALA A 26 -6.87 -56.02 22.13
N ALA A 27 -6.58 -55.85 23.43
CA ALA A 27 -6.11 -54.56 23.95
C ALA A 27 -4.75 -54.14 23.36
N ARG A 28 -3.87 -55.10 23.03
CA ARG A 28 -2.60 -54.82 22.36
C ARG A 28 -2.79 -54.38 20.91
N GLU A 29 -3.73 -55.00 20.20
CA GLU A 29 -4.11 -54.61 18.83
C GLU A 29 -4.74 -53.20 18.79
N ASP A 30 -5.63 -52.91 19.74
CA ASP A 30 -6.21 -51.57 19.92
C ASP A 30 -5.14 -50.53 20.24
N ALA A 31 -4.24 -50.84 21.18
CA ALA A 31 -3.14 -49.94 21.53
C ALA A 31 -2.19 -49.69 20.35
N ALA A 32 -1.95 -50.70 19.50
CA ALA A 32 -1.16 -50.54 18.28
C ALA A 32 -1.88 -49.62 17.27
N SER A 33 -3.18 -49.83 17.07
CA SER A 33 -4.00 -49.01 16.18
C SER A 33 -4.06 -47.54 16.61
N LEU A 34 -4.23 -47.30 17.91
CA LEU A 34 -4.26 -45.94 18.48
C LEU A 34 -2.92 -45.22 18.33
N LYS A 35 -1.79 -45.92 18.46
CA LYS A 35 -0.46 -45.35 18.23
C LYS A 35 -0.30 -44.87 16.79
N VAL A 36 -0.78 -45.65 15.81
CA VAL A 36 -0.77 -45.26 14.39
C VAL A 36 -1.62 -44.02 14.16
N LEU A 37 -2.84 -43.98 14.70
CA LEU A 37 -3.73 -42.83 14.56
C LEU A 37 -3.14 -41.56 15.20
N LEU A 38 -2.50 -41.69 16.37
CA LEU A 38 -1.82 -40.56 17.03
C LEU A 38 -0.65 -40.04 16.19
N ALA A 39 0.16 -40.95 15.63
CA ALA A 39 1.28 -40.57 14.77
C ALA A 39 0.78 -39.84 13.51
N LEU A 40 -0.26 -40.38 12.85
CA LEU A 40 -0.89 -39.73 11.70
C LEU A 40 -1.44 -38.35 12.06
N ARG A 41 -2.13 -38.23 13.19
CA ARG A 41 -2.71 -36.96 13.64
C ARG A 41 -1.64 -35.91 13.93
N THR A 42 -0.55 -36.32 14.57
CA THR A 42 0.59 -35.43 14.88
C THR A 42 1.24 -34.96 13.58
N HIS A 43 1.48 -35.87 12.65
CA HIS A 43 2.04 -35.52 11.35
C HIS A 43 1.14 -34.54 10.57
N GLN A 44 -0.17 -34.78 10.54
CA GLN A 44 -1.13 -33.86 9.91
C GLN A 44 -1.12 -32.47 10.57
N HIS A 45 -1.01 -32.41 11.89
CA HIS A 45 -0.90 -31.15 12.62
C HIS A 45 0.38 -30.42 12.26
N ASP A 46 1.52 -31.12 12.19
CA ASP A 46 2.81 -30.52 11.83
C ASP A 46 2.80 -29.96 10.41
N LEU A 47 2.20 -30.67 9.46
CA LEU A 47 2.03 -30.18 8.09
C LEU A 47 1.16 -28.91 8.06
N ALA A 48 0.01 -28.93 8.72
CA ALA A 48 -0.88 -27.77 8.78
C ALA A 48 -0.19 -26.56 9.43
N TRP A 49 0.63 -26.79 10.45
CA TRP A 49 1.41 -25.75 11.11
C TRP A 49 2.47 -25.15 10.18
N GLN A 50 3.20 -25.99 9.43
CA GLN A 50 4.19 -25.55 8.44
C GLN A 50 3.54 -24.74 7.31
N ASP A 51 2.40 -25.19 6.80
CA ASP A 51 1.66 -24.47 5.77
C ASP A 51 1.19 -23.10 6.26
N ALA A 52 0.67 -23.03 7.49
CA ALA A 52 0.28 -21.76 8.11
C ALA A 52 1.47 -20.80 8.27
N GLN A 53 2.64 -21.30 8.68
CA GLN A 53 3.86 -20.50 8.76
C GLN A 53 4.30 -19.98 7.39
N ARG A 54 4.25 -20.80 6.34
CA ARG A 54 4.59 -20.38 4.98
C ARG A 54 3.65 -19.28 4.50
N LEU A 55 2.34 -19.45 4.66
CA LEU A 55 1.34 -18.46 4.27
C LEU A 55 1.50 -17.14 5.04
N ALA A 56 1.81 -17.21 6.34
CA ALA A 56 2.10 -16.02 7.13
C ALA A 56 3.32 -15.26 6.61
N ALA A 57 4.40 -15.95 6.24
CA ALA A 57 5.58 -15.34 5.65
C ALA A 57 5.29 -14.71 4.28
N GLU A 58 4.49 -15.37 3.45
CA GLU A 58 4.05 -14.83 2.15
C GLU A 58 3.19 -13.57 2.31
N LEU A 59 2.27 -13.56 3.29
CA LEU A 59 1.46 -12.39 3.62
C LEU A 59 2.31 -11.22 4.11
N GLU A 60 3.30 -11.46 4.98
CA GLU A 60 4.18 -10.41 5.47
C GLU A 60 5.05 -9.83 4.35
N SER A 61 5.56 -10.68 3.45
CA SER A 61 6.28 -10.24 2.24
C SER A 61 5.37 -9.42 1.32
N ALA A 62 4.13 -9.85 1.11
CA ALA A 62 3.15 -9.10 0.32
C ALA A 62 2.82 -7.75 0.95
N ARG A 63 2.66 -7.70 2.28
CA ARG A 63 2.43 -6.46 3.03
C ARG A 63 3.61 -5.51 2.91
N SER A 64 4.83 -6.01 3.07
CA SER A 64 6.05 -5.23 2.91
C SER A 64 6.15 -4.61 1.51
N ARG A 65 5.85 -5.40 0.46
CA ARG A 65 5.80 -4.89 -0.92
C ARG A 65 4.72 -3.82 -1.11
N ALA A 66 3.52 -4.03 -0.55
CA ALA A 66 2.44 -3.04 -0.63
C ALA A 66 2.85 -1.72 0.02
N THR A 67 3.42 -1.76 1.23
CA THR A 67 3.92 -0.55 1.90
C THR A 67 5.03 0.15 1.13
N GLY A 68 5.92 -0.60 0.46
CA GLY A 68 6.95 -0.03 -0.41
C GLY A 68 6.36 0.65 -1.65
N LEU A 69 5.33 0.07 -2.27
CA LEU A 69 4.62 0.68 -3.40
C LEU A 69 3.86 1.93 -2.98
N GLU A 70 3.21 1.94 -1.82
CA GLU A 70 2.54 3.12 -1.27
C GLU A 70 3.52 4.26 -1.04
N ALA A 71 4.70 3.97 -0.47
CA ALA A 71 5.76 4.96 -0.29
C ALA A 71 6.26 5.52 -1.64
N ALA A 72 6.51 4.66 -2.62
CA ALA A 72 6.96 5.10 -3.96
C ALA A 72 5.89 5.95 -4.67
N LEU A 73 4.60 5.63 -4.51
CA LEU A 73 3.51 6.45 -5.05
C LEU A 73 3.39 7.80 -4.34
N ALA A 74 3.62 7.84 -3.03
CA ALA A 74 3.62 9.09 -2.28
C ALA A 74 4.78 10.00 -2.73
N GLU A 75 5.98 9.43 -2.93
CA GLU A 75 7.15 10.14 -3.45
C GLU A 75 6.90 10.65 -4.88
N ALA A 76 6.42 9.81 -5.79
CA ALA A 76 6.09 10.22 -7.15
C ALA A 76 5.03 11.34 -7.19
N ARG A 77 4.04 11.32 -6.30
CA ARG A 77 3.06 12.41 -6.17
C ARG A 77 3.71 13.68 -5.66
N ALA A 78 4.59 13.58 -4.67
CA ALA A 78 5.33 14.74 -4.16
C ALA A 78 6.19 15.37 -5.28
N ASP A 79 6.88 14.55 -6.06
CA ASP A 79 7.70 15.01 -7.20
C ASP A 79 6.85 15.73 -8.26
N VAL A 80 5.68 15.19 -8.62
CA VAL A 80 4.76 15.85 -9.55
C VAL A 80 4.30 17.20 -9.00
N THR A 81 3.89 17.26 -7.73
CA THR A 81 3.46 18.54 -7.13
C THR A 81 4.60 19.56 -7.05
N ALA A 82 5.83 19.11 -6.79
CA ALA A 82 7.00 19.97 -6.77
C ALA A 82 7.33 20.49 -8.18
N ALA A 83 7.22 19.64 -9.20
CA ALA A 83 7.42 20.02 -10.60
C ALA A 83 6.34 21.02 -11.08
N GLU A 84 5.07 20.80 -10.73
CA GLU A 84 3.98 21.74 -11.02
C GLU A 84 4.21 23.10 -10.34
N ALA A 85 4.61 23.10 -9.06
CA ALA A 85 4.92 24.32 -8.33
C ALA A 85 6.11 25.09 -8.93
N LEU A 86 7.14 24.37 -9.41
CA LEU A 86 8.27 24.97 -10.12
C LEU A 86 7.82 25.59 -11.45
N ALA A 87 7.05 24.85 -12.25
CA ALA A 87 6.51 25.35 -13.52
C ALA A 87 5.63 26.61 -13.31
N GLU A 88 4.81 26.63 -12.26
CA GLU A 88 4.05 27.83 -11.91
C GLU A 88 4.96 29.01 -11.56
N ALA A 89 6.03 28.79 -10.80
CA ALA A 89 6.98 29.84 -10.42
C ALA A 89 7.71 30.42 -11.64
N GLU A 90 8.07 29.57 -12.60
CA GLU A 90 8.66 29.97 -13.88
C GLU A 90 7.69 30.82 -14.70
N GLU A 91 6.43 30.39 -14.85
CA GLU A 91 5.40 31.14 -15.56
C GLU A 91 5.10 32.51 -14.91
N ARG A 92 5.10 32.59 -13.58
CA ARG A 92 5.00 33.86 -12.84
C ARG A 92 6.21 34.76 -13.13
N THR A 93 7.41 34.19 -13.19
CA THR A 93 8.64 34.94 -13.50
C THR A 93 8.60 35.50 -14.92
N GLU A 94 8.14 34.70 -15.88
CA GLU A 94 8.01 35.12 -17.28
C GLU A 94 6.92 36.18 -17.45
N ALA A 95 5.81 36.09 -16.71
CA ALA A 95 4.81 37.15 -16.64
C ALA A 95 5.40 38.48 -16.17
N VAL A 96 6.16 38.47 -15.07
CA VAL A 96 6.81 39.69 -14.54
C VAL A 96 7.80 40.25 -15.57
N ARG A 97 8.60 39.40 -16.22
CA ARG A 97 9.52 39.82 -17.29
C ARG A 97 8.78 40.47 -18.45
N ALA A 98 7.66 39.90 -18.89
CA ALA A 98 6.83 40.46 -19.94
C ALA A 98 6.25 41.83 -19.55
N VAL A 99 5.82 42.01 -18.29
CA VAL A 99 5.34 43.31 -17.79
C VAL A 99 6.47 44.33 -17.78
N LEU A 100 7.64 44.00 -17.26
CA LEU A 100 8.79 44.91 -17.23
C LEU A 100 9.22 45.30 -18.65
N GLY A 101 9.27 44.34 -19.58
CA GLY A 101 9.53 44.61 -21.00
C GLY A 101 8.49 45.57 -21.61
N ALA A 102 7.20 45.31 -21.37
CA ALA A 102 6.12 46.19 -21.83
C ALA A 102 6.20 47.59 -21.23
N VAL A 103 6.59 47.72 -19.95
CA VAL A 103 6.84 49.03 -19.31
C VAL A 103 7.95 49.76 -20.04
N LEU A 104 9.12 49.12 -20.20
CA LEU A 104 10.28 49.74 -20.86
C LEU A 104 9.97 50.18 -22.30
N ASP A 105 9.28 49.34 -23.07
CA ASP A 105 8.87 49.65 -24.44
C ASP A 105 7.85 50.79 -24.52
N SER A 106 7.12 51.06 -23.43
CA SER A 106 6.08 52.08 -23.36
C SER A 106 6.54 53.38 -22.69
N ILE A 107 7.81 53.49 -22.27
CA ILE A 107 8.36 54.75 -21.75
C ILE A 107 8.61 55.71 -22.92
N GLY A 108 7.91 56.85 -22.89
CA GLY A 108 8.14 57.97 -23.79
C GLY A 108 9.11 59.02 -23.20
N SER A 109 9.32 60.12 -23.93
CA SER A 109 10.28 61.18 -23.56
C SER A 109 9.94 61.95 -22.26
N ARG A 110 8.73 61.81 -21.72
CA ARG A 110 8.30 62.46 -20.46
C ARG A 110 7.47 61.58 -19.51
N ALA A 111 6.83 60.51 -20.00
CA ALA A 111 5.93 59.67 -19.22
C ALA A 111 5.68 58.31 -19.89
N LEU A 112 5.05 57.39 -19.16
CA LEU A 112 4.57 56.09 -19.67
C LEU A 112 3.36 56.28 -20.61
N ASP A 113 3.44 55.75 -21.82
CA ASP A 113 2.30 55.62 -22.73
C ASP A 113 1.40 54.46 -22.29
N ARG A 114 0.31 54.82 -21.59
CA ARG A 114 -0.65 53.85 -21.05
C ARG A 114 -1.32 53.03 -22.15
N ARG A 115 -1.57 53.60 -23.34
CA ARG A 115 -2.29 52.90 -24.41
C ARG A 115 -1.41 51.83 -25.00
N ARG A 116 -0.15 52.18 -25.29
CA ARG A 116 0.85 51.23 -25.81
C ARG A 116 1.12 50.10 -24.81
N PHE A 117 1.25 50.41 -23.53
CA PHE A 117 1.42 49.41 -22.48
C PHE A 117 0.24 48.43 -22.43
N GLN A 118 -0.99 48.94 -22.43
CA GLN A 118 -2.21 48.12 -22.40
C GLN A 118 -2.32 47.22 -23.63
N GLU A 119 -1.99 47.70 -24.83
CA GLU A 119 -1.99 46.90 -26.06
C GLU A 119 -1.01 45.72 -25.98
N ILE A 120 0.21 45.95 -25.46
CA ILE A 120 1.22 44.90 -25.31
C ILE A 120 0.78 43.85 -24.28
N ILE A 121 0.30 44.28 -23.11
CA ILE A 121 -0.18 43.37 -22.05
C ILE A 121 -1.42 42.60 -22.50
N ALA A 122 -2.38 43.22 -23.19
CA ALA A 122 -3.58 42.56 -23.68
C ALA A 122 -3.26 41.47 -24.71
N ARG A 123 -2.22 41.66 -25.54
CA ARG A 123 -1.72 40.62 -26.43
C ARG A 123 -1.08 39.48 -25.65
N ALA A 124 -0.16 39.77 -24.74
CA ALA A 124 0.49 38.76 -23.90
C ALA A 124 -0.52 37.96 -23.06
N GLY A 125 -1.59 38.60 -22.57
CA GLY A 125 -2.66 37.95 -21.82
C GLY A 125 -3.54 37.02 -22.66
N ARG A 126 -3.66 37.24 -23.98
CA ARG A 126 -4.36 36.34 -24.91
C ARG A 126 -3.52 35.12 -25.30
N GLU A 127 -2.20 35.26 -25.27
CA GLU A 127 -1.25 34.17 -25.56
C GLU A 127 -1.00 33.28 -24.34
N ALA A 128 -1.36 33.75 -23.14
CA ALA A 128 -1.23 32.98 -21.91
C ALA A 128 -2.31 31.87 -21.83
N PRO A 129 -1.92 30.61 -21.53
CA PRO A 129 -2.87 29.53 -21.27
C PRO A 129 -3.81 29.84 -20.10
N SER A 130 -5.05 29.34 -20.16
CA SER A 130 -6.07 29.50 -19.10
C SER A 130 -6.01 28.45 -18.00
N ASP A 131 -5.32 27.34 -18.26
CA ASP A 131 -5.30 26.16 -17.39
C ASP A 131 -3.87 25.68 -17.13
N GLY A 132 -3.70 24.91 -16.05
CA GLY A 132 -2.40 24.41 -15.62
C GLY A 132 -1.45 25.51 -15.14
N PRO A 133 -0.13 25.24 -15.10
CA PRO A 133 0.86 26.19 -14.60
C PRO A 133 0.86 27.53 -15.37
N GLY A 134 0.54 27.50 -16.66
CA GLY A 134 0.43 28.69 -17.52
C GLY A 134 -0.67 29.67 -17.10
N ALA A 135 -1.70 29.21 -16.36
CA ALA A 135 -2.74 30.07 -15.83
C ALA A 135 -2.19 31.11 -14.84
N ALA A 136 -1.12 30.77 -14.11
CA ALA A 136 -0.45 31.69 -13.20
C ALA A 136 0.08 32.93 -13.93
N ARG A 137 0.50 32.78 -15.19
CA ARG A 137 0.96 33.89 -16.04
C ARG A 137 -0.14 34.92 -16.24
N HIS A 138 -1.36 34.48 -16.55
CA HIS A 138 -2.50 35.38 -16.77
C HIS A 138 -2.84 36.19 -15.51
N ALA A 139 -2.88 35.53 -14.34
CA ALA A 139 -3.15 36.18 -13.06
C ALA A 139 -2.09 37.24 -12.70
N VAL A 140 -0.81 36.93 -12.92
CA VAL A 140 0.29 37.86 -12.65
C VAL A 140 0.30 39.03 -13.62
N LEU A 141 0.14 38.79 -14.93
CA LEU A 141 0.05 39.86 -15.93
C LEU A 141 -1.02 40.90 -15.56
N LEU A 142 -2.19 40.43 -15.15
CA LEU A 142 -3.33 41.28 -14.81
C LEU A 142 -3.12 42.05 -13.50
N THR A 143 -2.53 41.39 -12.50
CA THR A 143 -2.22 42.00 -11.19
C THR A 143 -1.14 43.07 -11.32
N GLU A 144 -0.04 42.76 -11.99
CA GLU A 144 1.08 43.69 -12.14
C GLU A 144 0.77 44.83 -13.10
N ALA A 145 -0.01 44.59 -14.17
CA ALA A 145 -0.48 45.68 -15.04
C ALA A 145 -1.37 46.69 -14.31
N ARG A 146 -2.23 46.23 -13.39
CA ARG A 146 -3.04 47.12 -12.54
C ARG A 146 -2.17 47.98 -11.63
N ARG A 147 -1.13 47.38 -11.02
CA ARG A 147 -0.15 48.11 -10.19
C ARG A 147 0.58 49.19 -10.99
N VAL A 148 1.07 48.87 -12.18
CA VAL A 148 1.75 49.84 -13.06
C VAL A 148 0.83 51.00 -13.46
N LEU A 149 -0.45 50.72 -13.70
CA LEU A 149 -1.43 51.74 -14.07
C LEU A 149 -1.93 52.57 -12.86
N GLY A 150 -1.50 52.23 -11.64
CA GLY A 150 -1.96 52.88 -10.41
C GLY A 150 -3.41 52.56 -10.04
N ILE A 151 -3.98 51.50 -10.61
CA ILE A 151 -5.34 51.05 -10.36
C ILE A 151 -5.24 50.05 -9.21
N SER A 152 -5.42 50.54 -7.98
CA SER A 152 -5.41 49.67 -6.79
C SER A 152 -6.57 48.69 -6.87
N GLY A 153 -6.32 47.43 -6.50
CA GLY A 153 -7.33 46.36 -6.41
C GLY A 153 -8.22 46.50 -5.19
#